data_AF-A0A3D9I0I3-F1
#
_entry.id   AF-A0A3D9I0I3-F1
#
_cell.length_a   1.000
_cell.length_b   1.000
_cell.length_c   1.000
_cell.angle_alpha   90.00
_cell.angle_beta   90.00
_cell.angle_gamma   90.00
#
_symmetry.space_group_name_H-M   'P 1'
#
loop_
_entity.id
_entity.type
_entity.pdbx_description
1 polymer ?
#
loop_
_entity_poly.entity_id
_entity_poly.type
_entity_poly.pdbx_seq_one_letter_code
_entity_poly.pdbx_strand_id
1 'polypeptide(L)'
;MNSKKPILQISADTYDYLITHRSDIEKIELQMKYKEKSTEAQNVIGVIKGNSSTEEADKHVIYLSAHLDSLGKVNKQVFNGSGDNASGISSLIHLANSLKEFSENNELAADIVFCAFNGEESNRQGSKAFVQSLEGGRHSLNINLDTIGVREGDYLIVGDATSESLSKSLEGFFNDHGIKASLMDGFGSDHISYNEKSIPGVTIGKSEVSNIHSIMDRPDYVDYKQLANITDAIFNFVISQNSGGIDALSNEQSISENAIPETAPQMAEDEITEMHKLTEEIKARLNFKEYGMYEWKSNRNLFVYQDHFKFETVEAAG
;
A
#
# COMPACT_ATOMS: atom_id res chain seq x y z
N MET A 1 -1.25 8.93 12.66
CA MET A 1 -1.34 9.28 14.10
C MET A 1 0.02 9.75 14.61
N ASN A 2 0.22 11.06 14.83
CA ASN A 2 1.42 11.57 15.52
C ASN A 2 1.21 11.51 17.05
N SER A 3 1.27 10.30 17.61
CA SER A 3 1.35 10.15 19.06
C SER A 3 2.75 10.61 19.52
N LYS A 4 2.82 11.72 20.27
CA LYS A 4 4.03 12.14 21.01
C LYS A 4 4.37 11.19 22.18
N LYS A 5 3.64 10.07 22.33
CA LYS A 5 3.86 9.07 23.37
C LYS A 5 4.39 7.78 22.73
N PRO A 6 5.44 7.16 23.31
CA PRO A 6 5.94 5.89 22.81
C PRO A 6 4.83 4.83 22.90
N ILE A 7 4.62 4.11 21.80
CA ILE A 7 3.78 2.92 21.75
C ILE A 7 4.71 1.72 21.88
N LEU A 8 4.37 0.79 22.77
CA LEU A 8 5.20 -0.37 23.09
C LEU A 8 4.37 -1.63 22.95
N GLN A 9 4.91 -2.59 22.22
CA GLN A 9 4.40 -3.95 22.21
C GLN A 9 5.12 -4.76 23.29
N ILE A 10 4.37 -5.48 24.10
CA ILE A 10 4.87 -6.35 25.17
C ILE A 10 4.35 -7.77 24.96
N SER A 11 5.01 -8.77 25.54
CA SER A 11 4.51 -10.16 25.47
C SER A 11 3.18 -10.31 26.22
N ALA A 12 2.39 -11.31 25.85
CA ALA A 12 1.16 -11.67 26.56
C ALA A 12 1.42 -11.90 28.06
N ASP A 13 2.46 -12.66 28.40
CA ASP A 13 2.86 -12.88 29.81
C ASP A 13 3.14 -11.57 30.56
N THR A 14 3.81 -10.61 29.89
CA THR A 14 4.09 -9.29 30.49
C THR A 14 2.79 -8.52 30.67
N TYR A 15 1.91 -8.52 29.66
CA TYR A 15 0.60 -7.87 29.74
C TYR A 15 -0.24 -8.43 30.89
N ASP A 16 -0.36 -9.76 30.96
CA ASP A 16 -1.14 -10.45 32.00
C ASP A 16 -0.59 -10.15 33.39
N TYR A 17 0.74 -10.16 33.54
CA TYR A 17 1.39 -9.76 34.79
C TYR A 17 1.01 -8.31 35.18
N LEU A 18 1.15 -7.36 34.25
CA LEU A 18 0.87 -5.95 34.48
C LEU A 18 -0.61 -5.71 34.84
N ILE A 19 -1.54 -6.36 34.14
CA ILE A 19 -2.97 -6.23 34.39
C ILE A 19 -3.38 -6.88 35.72
N THR A 20 -2.79 -8.02 36.07
CA THR A 20 -3.07 -8.75 37.32
C THR A 20 -2.58 -7.97 38.54
N HIS A 21 -1.41 -7.36 38.46
CA HIS A 21 -0.77 -6.66 39.58
C HIS A 21 -0.94 -5.13 39.51
N ARG A 22 -1.85 -4.61 38.66
CA ARG A 22 -1.98 -3.18 38.38
C ARG A 22 -2.21 -2.30 39.62
N SER A 23 -2.78 -2.85 40.70
CA SER A 23 -3.00 -2.14 41.96
C SER A 23 -1.71 -1.94 42.77
N ASP A 24 -0.72 -2.80 42.54
CA ASP A 24 0.50 -2.87 43.34
C ASP A 24 1.69 -2.25 42.58
N ILE A 25 1.50 -1.92 41.30
CA ILE A 25 2.50 -1.27 40.44
C ILE A 25 2.35 0.24 40.55
N GLU A 26 3.26 0.88 41.30
CA GLU A 26 3.30 2.35 41.43
C GLU A 26 3.95 3.03 40.22
N LYS A 27 4.92 2.36 39.58
CA LYS A 27 5.70 2.93 38.46
C LYS A 27 6.21 1.83 37.51
N ILE A 28 6.14 2.09 36.21
CA ILE A 28 6.82 1.30 35.17
C ILE A 28 7.91 2.20 34.58
N GLU A 29 9.16 1.76 34.69
CA GLU A 29 10.28 2.42 34.02
C GLU A 29 10.69 1.61 32.80
N LEU A 30 10.66 2.28 31.65
CA LEU A 30 11.17 1.73 30.41
C LEU A 30 12.51 2.38 30.08
N GLN A 31 13.53 1.55 29.88
CA GLN A 31 14.80 2.00 29.34
C GLN A 31 15.03 1.29 28.01
N MET A 32 14.92 2.03 26.92
CA MET A 32 15.27 1.55 25.59
C MET A 32 16.55 2.21 25.12
N LYS A 33 17.48 1.40 24.60
CA LYS A 33 18.58 1.90 23.78
C LYS A 33 18.24 1.54 22.35
N TYR A 34 18.10 2.54 21.50
CA TYR A 34 17.92 2.34 20.08
C TYR A 34 18.93 3.19 19.32
N LYS A 35 19.23 2.74 18.11
CA LYS A 35 20.06 3.50 17.17
C LYS A 35 19.20 3.79 15.95
N GLU A 36 18.96 5.07 15.72
CA GLU A 36 18.38 5.54 14.46
C GLU A 36 19.40 5.34 13.34
N LYS A 37 18.93 4.84 12.21
CA LYS A 37 19.72 4.63 11.02
C LYS A 37 18.93 5.07 9.81
N SER A 38 19.49 6.01 9.07
CA SER A 38 19.01 6.35 7.73
C SER A 38 19.31 5.18 6.79
N THR A 39 18.26 4.70 6.13
CA THR A 39 18.27 3.58 5.20
C THR A 39 17.69 4.04 3.87
N GLU A 40 18.21 3.48 2.79
CA GLU A 40 17.69 3.68 1.44
C GLU A 40 16.99 2.39 1.00
N ALA A 41 15.80 2.52 0.44
CA ALA A 41 15.07 1.41 -0.15
C ALA A 41 14.46 1.81 -1.48
N GLN A 42 14.00 0.78 -2.20
CA GLN A 42 13.43 0.94 -3.52
C GLN A 42 12.02 0.36 -3.54
N ASN A 43 11.10 1.11 -4.14
CA ASN A 43 9.84 0.56 -4.62
C ASN A 43 10.08 -0.11 -5.99
N VAL A 44 9.33 -1.16 -6.30
CA VAL A 44 9.33 -1.79 -7.62
C VAL A 44 7.98 -1.57 -8.26
N ILE A 45 7.98 -0.88 -9.41
CA ILE A 45 6.73 -0.51 -10.05
C ILE A 45 6.67 -1.04 -11.49
N GLY A 46 5.56 -1.67 -11.84
CA GLY A 46 5.26 -2.18 -13.18
C GLY A 46 4.10 -1.41 -13.82
N VAL A 47 4.09 -1.24 -15.14
CA VAL A 47 2.99 -0.58 -15.86
C VAL A 47 2.58 -1.37 -17.09
N ILE A 48 1.29 -1.67 -17.20
CA ILE A 48 0.63 -2.09 -18.44
C ILE A 48 -0.17 -0.90 -18.96
N LYS A 49 0.12 -0.47 -20.18
CA LYS A 49 -0.57 0.65 -20.81
C LYS A 49 -1.98 0.26 -21.29
N GLY A 50 -2.96 1.07 -20.92
CA GLY A 50 -4.33 1.01 -21.43
C GLY A 50 -4.54 1.96 -22.62
N ASN A 51 -5.78 2.01 -23.10
CA ASN A 51 -6.26 2.94 -24.12
C ASN A 51 -6.94 4.17 -23.48
N SER A 52 -6.42 4.62 -22.34
CA SER A 52 -6.87 5.86 -21.68
C SER A 52 -6.36 7.09 -22.44
N SER A 53 -6.91 8.27 -22.14
CA SER A 53 -6.45 9.54 -22.72
C SER A 53 -4.93 9.69 -22.61
N THR A 54 -4.32 10.28 -23.65
CA THR A 54 -2.89 10.65 -23.63
C THR A 54 -2.63 11.91 -22.82
N GLU A 55 -3.69 12.68 -22.51
CA GLU A 55 -3.62 13.82 -21.59
C GLU A 55 -3.65 13.31 -20.16
N GLU A 56 -2.63 13.65 -19.36
CA GLU A 56 -2.45 13.09 -18.01
C GLU A 56 -3.63 13.44 -17.08
N ALA A 57 -4.32 14.57 -17.32
CA ALA A 57 -5.48 14.99 -16.54
C ALA A 57 -6.72 14.11 -16.72
N ASP A 58 -6.87 13.46 -17.88
CA ASP A 58 -8.04 12.66 -18.26
C ASP A 58 -7.70 11.15 -18.31
N LYS A 59 -6.56 10.78 -17.73
CA LYS A 59 -6.02 9.43 -17.80
C LYS A 59 -6.57 8.57 -16.68
N HIS A 60 -7.21 7.47 -17.05
CA HIS A 60 -7.66 6.45 -16.11
C HIS A 60 -6.50 5.58 -15.64
N VAL A 61 -6.32 5.46 -14.33
CA VAL A 61 -5.24 4.66 -13.74
C VAL A 61 -5.77 3.79 -12.60
N ILE A 62 -5.49 2.49 -12.65
CA ILE A 62 -5.72 1.57 -11.54
C ILE A 62 -4.37 1.18 -10.95
N TYR A 63 -4.12 1.60 -9.71
CA TYR A 63 -2.96 1.19 -8.93
C TYR A 63 -3.31 -0.10 -8.18
N LEU A 64 -2.66 -1.20 -8.51
CA LEU A 64 -2.67 -2.42 -7.72
C LEU A 64 -1.40 -2.41 -6.86
N SER A 65 -1.53 -2.45 -5.54
CA SER A 65 -0.36 -2.34 -4.65
C SER A 65 -0.27 -3.45 -3.62
N ALA A 66 0.94 -3.68 -3.12
CA ALA A 66 1.25 -4.47 -1.93
C ALA A 66 2.62 -4.03 -1.41
N HIS A 67 2.92 -4.25 -0.14
CA HIS A 67 4.28 -4.00 0.36
C HIS A 67 5.16 -5.24 0.27
N LEU A 68 6.43 -4.97 -0.05
CA LEU A 68 7.50 -5.92 -0.30
C LEU A 68 8.31 -6.21 0.96
N ASP A 69 8.36 -5.26 1.89
CA ASP A 69 9.05 -5.44 3.16
C ASP A 69 8.23 -6.28 4.14
N SER A 70 8.93 -6.75 5.17
CA SER A 70 8.39 -7.34 6.38
C SER A 70 9.35 -7.01 7.52
N LEU A 71 9.00 -7.35 8.75
CA LEU A 71 9.92 -7.22 9.90
C LEU A 71 11.27 -7.96 9.72
N GLY A 72 11.32 -8.96 8.84
CA GLY A 72 12.55 -9.66 8.47
C GLY A 72 13.22 -10.35 9.67
N LYS A 73 14.47 -9.98 9.98
CA LYS A 73 15.24 -10.60 11.06
C LYS A 73 15.43 -9.63 12.22
N VAL A 74 14.81 -9.95 13.36
CA VAL A 74 15.03 -9.24 14.62
C VAL A 74 15.83 -10.14 15.56
N ASN A 75 17.04 -9.73 15.90
CA ASN A 75 17.99 -10.53 16.70
C ASN A 75 18.25 -11.93 16.10
N LYS A 76 17.85 -12.99 16.82
CA LYS A 76 17.99 -14.40 16.39
C LYS A 76 16.70 -14.95 15.76
N GLN A 77 15.64 -14.15 15.74
CA GLN A 77 14.33 -14.56 15.25
C GLN A 77 14.12 -14.08 13.82
N VAL A 78 13.41 -14.89 13.03
CA VAL A 78 13.06 -14.58 11.64
C VAL A 78 11.53 -14.52 11.57
N PHE A 79 11.05 -13.39 11.07
CA PHE A 79 9.66 -13.09 10.77
C PHE A 79 9.54 -13.23 9.26
N ASN A 80 8.85 -14.28 8.78
CA ASN A 80 8.91 -14.61 7.35
C ASN A 80 7.96 -13.76 6.50
N GLY A 81 6.97 -13.13 7.13
CA GLY A 81 6.01 -12.26 6.43
C GLY A 81 5.21 -13.00 5.35
N SER A 82 4.78 -14.25 5.62
CA SER A 82 4.14 -15.08 4.61
C SER A 82 2.71 -14.63 4.31
N GLY A 83 1.94 -14.33 5.34
CA GLY A 83 0.69 -13.59 5.25
C GLY A 83 0.96 -12.10 5.03
N ASP A 84 1.89 -11.54 5.79
CA ASP A 84 2.20 -10.09 5.85
C ASP A 84 3.65 -9.79 5.38
N ASN A 85 3.91 -9.55 4.10
CA ASN A 85 2.91 -9.48 3.02
C ASN A 85 3.35 -10.17 1.72
N ALA A 86 4.07 -11.29 1.85
CA ALA A 86 4.36 -12.15 0.70
C ALA A 86 3.08 -12.63 -0.01
N SER A 87 1.97 -12.75 0.72
CA SER A 87 0.66 -13.08 0.12
C SER A 87 0.19 -11.99 -0.85
N GLY A 88 0.24 -10.72 -0.48
CA GLY A 88 -0.05 -9.58 -1.35
C GLY A 88 0.90 -9.51 -2.56
N ILE A 89 2.21 -9.65 -2.34
CA ILE A 89 3.21 -9.65 -3.43
C ILE A 89 3.01 -10.80 -4.42
N SER A 90 2.75 -12.02 -3.93
CA SER A 90 2.51 -13.16 -4.81
C SER A 90 1.26 -12.97 -5.69
N SER A 91 0.22 -12.36 -5.12
CA SER A 91 -1.01 -12.00 -5.82
C SER A 91 -0.77 -10.88 -6.83
N LEU A 92 0.02 -9.86 -6.47
CA LEU A 92 0.40 -8.76 -7.35
C LEU A 92 1.16 -9.25 -8.58
N ILE A 93 2.11 -10.19 -8.40
CA ILE A 93 2.84 -10.83 -9.50
C ILE A 93 1.90 -11.63 -10.39
N HIS A 94 0.96 -12.39 -9.79
CA HIS A 94 -0.03 -13.14 -10.55
C HIS A 94 -0.94 -12.22 -11.37
N LEU A 95 -1.47 -11.16 -10.76
CA LEU A 95 -2.28 -10.14 -11.44
C LEU A 95 -1.52 -9.49 -12.59
N ALA A 96 -0.23 -9.18 -12.41
CA ALA A 96 0.59 -8.61 -13.46
C ALA A 96 0.69 -9.54 -14.68
N ASN A 97 0.93 -10.83 -14.46
CA ASN A 97 0.97 -11.81 -15.54
C ASN A 97 -0.40 -11.99 -16.21
N SER A 98 -1.46 -12.17 -15.44
CA SER A 98 -2.81 -12.44 -15.96
C SER A 98 -3.39 -11.24 -16.71
N LEU A 99 -3.21 -10.02 -16.20
CA LEU A 99 -3.62 -8.79 -16.89
C LEU A 99 -2.77 -8.52 -18.13
N LYS A 100 -1.48 -8.89 -18.10
CA LYS A 100 -0.62 -8.79 -19.28
C LYS A 100 -1.09 -9.71 -20.39
N GLU A 101 -1.40 -10.96 -20.07
CA GLU A 101 -1.95 -11.93 -21.02
C GLU A 101 -3.31 -11.46 -21.57
N PHE A 102 -4.20 -10.98 -20.69
CA PHE A 102 -5.48 -10.41 -21.10
C PHE A 102 -5.31 -9.24 -22.08
N SER A 103 -4.34 -8.35 -21.82
CA SER A 103 -4.05 -7.16 -22.65
C SER A 103 -3.52 -7.49 -24.05
N GLU A 104 -3.20 -8.74 -24.36
CA GLU A 104 -2.71 -9.14 -25.68
C GLU A 104 -3.83 -9.28 -26.69
N ASN A 105 -5.05 -9.58 -26.20
CA ASN A 105 -6.22 -9.84 -27.02
C ASN A 105 -7.39 -8.89 -26.71
N ASN A 106 -7.26 -8.06 -25.68
CA ASN A 106 -8.29 -7.15 -25.22
C ASN A 106 -7.68 -5.78 -24.90
N GLU A 107 -8.48 -4.73 -25.04
CA GLU A 107 -8.11 -3.39 -24.61
C GLU A 107 -8.38 -3.21 -23.11
N LEU A 108 -7.47 -2.53 -22.42
CA LEU A 108 -7.65 -2.07 -21.04
C LEU A 108 -8.07 -0.60 -21.10
N ALA A 109 -9.13 -0.21 -20.40
CA ALA A 109 -9.61 1.18 -20.40
C ALA A 109 -8.73 2.13 -19.58
N ALA A 110 -7.88 1.58 -18.72
CA ALA A 110 -6.96 2.30 -17.85
C ALA A 110 -5.54 1.74 -17.94
N ASP A 111 -4.57 2.60 -17.64
CA ASP A 111 -3.24 2.15 -17.25
C ASP A 111 -3.36 1.33 -15.96
N ILE A 112 -2.77 0.13 -15.95
CA ILE A 112 -2.66 -0.67 -14.74
C ILE A 112 -1.23 -0.52 -14.22
N VAL A 113 -1.11 0.01 -13.01
CA VAL A 113 0.17 0.26 -12.34
C VAL A 113 0.29 -0.69 -11.15
N PHE A 114 1.30 -1.55 -11.17
CA PHE A 114 1.60 -2.51 -10.11
C PHE A 114 2.66 -1.93 -9.20
N CYS A 115 2.34 -1.71 -7.92
CA CYS A 115 3.25 -1.09 -6.97
C CYS A 115 3.65 -2.08 -5.86
N ALA A 116 4.90 -2.52 -5.85
CA ALA A 116 5.48 -3.23 -4.72
C ALA A 116 6.29 -2.24 -3.87
N PHE A 117 5.69 -1.78 -2.76
CA PHE A 117 6.25 -0.72 -1.92
C PHE A 117 7.20 -1.27 -0.86
N ASN A 118 8.20 -0.49 -0.46
CA ASN A 118 9.07 -0.85 0.65
C ASN A 118 8.84 0.13 1.82
N GLY A 119 9.26 -0.24 3.03
CA GLY A 119 9.11 0.59 4.22
C GLY A 119 7.65 0.82 4.64
N GLU A 120 6.73 -0.10 4.32
CA GLU A 120 5.36 -0.09 4.86
C GLU A 120 5.40 -0.20 6.38
N GLU A 121 6.17 -1.18 6.87
CA GLU A 121 6.36 -1.49 8.29
C GLU A 121 7.03 -0.33 9.04
N SER A 122 7.65 0.58 8.29
CA SER A 122 8.22 1.84 8.76
C SER A 122 7.29 3.03 8.55
N ASN A 123 5.97 2.78 8.59
CA ASN A 123 4.88 3.74 8.41
C ASN A 123 4.76 4.25 6.95
N ARG A 124 4.70 3.31 5.99
CA ARG A 124 4.33 3.56 4.59
C ARG A 124 5.27 4.51 3.84
N GLN A 125 6.56 4.42 4.10
CA GLN A 125 7.54 5.38 3.55
C GLN A 125 7.61 5.29 2.03
N GLY A 126 7.61 4.07 1.49
CA GLY A 126 7.66 3.84 0.05
C GLY A 126 6.44 4.37 -0.69
N SER A 127 5.22 4.02 -0.23
CA SER A 127 3.99 4.51 -0.85
C SER A 127 3.81 6.02 -0.67
N LYS A 128 4.22 6.61 0.47
CA LYS A 128 4.22 8.08 0.65
C LYS A 128 5.10 8.77 -0.36
N ALA A 129 6.35 8.33 -0.51
CA ALA A 129 7.29 8.89 -1.48
C ALA A 129 6.73 8.79 -2.90
N PHE A 130 6.22 7.60 -3.25
CA PHE A 130 5.63 7.35 -4.55
C PHE A 130 4.41 8.25 -4.83
N VAL A 131 3.40 8.22 -3.96
CA VAL A 131 2.14 8.95 -4.16
C VAL A 131 2.36 10.47 -4.13
N GLN A 132 3.28 10.97 -3.31
CA GLN A 132 3.65 12.39 -3.31
C GLN A 132 4.17 12.84 -4.69
N SER A 133 4.90 11.98 -5.41
CA SER A 133 5.42 12.28 -6.74
C SER A 133 4.37 12.30 -7.85
N LEU A 134 3.19 11.71 -7.63
CA LEU A 134 2.13 11.63 -8.64
C LEU A 134 1.54 13.01 -8.95
N GLU A 135 1.47 13.37 -10.23
CA GLU A 135 0.65 14.49 -10.68
C GLU A 135 -0.80 14.01 -10.69
N GLY A 136 -1.50 14.15 -9.56
CA GLY A 136 -2.78 13.49 -9.27
C GLY A 136 -3.81 13.57 -10.40
N GLY A 137 -4.01 12.44 -11.10
CA GLY A 137 -5.02 12.30 -12.14
C GLY A 137 -6.41 12.09 -11.53
N ARG A 138 -7.42 12.78 -12.06
CA ARG A 138 -8.81 12.75 -11.58
C ARG A 138 -9.48 11.37 -11.67
N HIS A 139 -8.94 10.48 -12.49
CA HIS A 139 -9.51 9.18 -12.80
C HIS A 139 -8.64 8.03 -12.28
N SER A 140 -8.08 8.21 -11.08
CA SER A 140 -7.19 7.24 -10.45
C SER A 140 -7.86 6.54 -9.28
N LEU A 141 -7.56 5.27 -9.07
CA LEU A 141 -7.92 4.54 -7.85
C LEU A 141 -6.83 3.53 -7.44
N ASN A 142 -6.78 3.17 -6.17
CA ASN A 142 -5.86 2.18 -5.62
C ASN A 142 -6.59 1.01 -4.96
N ILE A 143 -6.12 -0.21 -5.25
CA ILE A 143 -6.49 -1.44 -4.57
C ILE A 143 -5.20 -2.04 -4.00
N ASN A 144 -5.04 -1.93 -2.70
CA ASN A 144 -3.91 -2.46 -1.96
C ASN A 144 -4.22 -3.86 -1.39
N LEU A 145 -3.26 -4.77 -1.51
CA LEU A 145 -3.37 -6.16 -1.10
C LEU A 145 -2.46 -6.38 0.09
N ASP A 146 -3.05 -6.59 1.26
CA ASP A 146 -2.30 -6.73 2.50
C ASP A 146 -2.93 -7.78 3.41
N THR A 147 -2.17 -8.81 3.80
CA THR A 147 -2.64 -9.97 4.58
C THR A 147 -3.71 -10.84 3.92
N ILE A 148 -3.80 -10.85 2.59
CA ILE A 148 -4.90 -11.52 1.84
C ILE A 148 -4.81 -13.06 1.78
N GLY A 149 -3.70 -13.65 2.22
CA GLY A 149 -3.47 -15.10 2.20
C GLY A 149 -3.79 -15.85 3.48
N VAL A 150 -4.12 -15.14 4.58
CA VAL A 150 -4.38 -15.79 5.87
C VAL A 150 -5.57 -16.75 5.76
N ARG A 151 -5.38 -17.96 6.31
CA ARG A 151 -6.36 -19.05 6.21
C ARG A 151 -7.72 -18.72 6.83
N GLU A 152 -7.69 -18.23 8.06
CA GLU A 152 -8.88 -17.94 8.85
C GLU A 152 -9.34 -16.48 8.64
N GLY A 153 -10.56 -16.18 9.08
CA GLY A 153 -11.12 -14.84 8.97
C GLY A 153 -11.79 -14.54 7.62
N ASP A 154 -12.74 -13.62 7.68
CA ASP A 154 -13.40 -13.08 6.49
C ASP A 154 -12.51 -11.99 5.85
N TYR A 155 -12.81 -11.62 4.61
CA TYR A 155 -12.13 -10.48 3.98
C TYR A 155 -12.72 -9.18 4.51
N LEU A 156 -11.83 -8.22 4.76
CA LEU A 156 -12.16 -6.86 5.13
C LEU A 156 -11.75 -5.93 3.99
N ILE A 157 -12.60 -4.96 3.70
CA ILE A 157 -12.31 -3.86 2.79
C ILE A 157 -12.29 -2.59 3.62
N VAL A 158 -11.14 -1.92 3.60
CA VAL A 158 -10.88 -0.74 4.41
C VAL A 158 -10.52 0.40 3.49
N GLY A 159 -11.27 1.49 3.58
CA GLY A 159 -11.04 2.75 2.88
C GLY A 159 -11.64 3.88 3.70
N ASP A 160 -11.25 5.11 3.40
CA ASP A 160 -11.84 6.27 4.05
C ASP A 160 -13.05 6.80 3.26
N ALA A 161 -13.55 7.99 3.66
CA ALA A 161 -14.67 8.64 3.00
C ALA A 161 -14.43 8.91 1.51
N THR A 162 -13.19 9.06 1.05
CA THR A 162 -12.87 9.24 -0.39
C THR A 162 -13.03 7.96 -1.20
N SER A 163 -13.20 6.82 -0.52
CA SER A 163 -13.17 5.49 -1.11
C SER A 163 -14.49 4.74 -0.93
N GLU A 164 -15.58 5.42 -0.56
CA GLU A 164 -16.86 4.79 -0.23
C GLU A 164 -17.42 4.00 -1.43
N SER A 165 -17.45 4.61 -2.61
CA SER A 165 -17.94 3.98 -3.84
C SER A 165 -17.10 2.76 -4.24
N LEU A 166 -15.76 2.89 -4.15
CA LEU A 166 -14.83 1.78 -4.43
C LEU A 166 -15.01 0.63 -3.43
N SER A 167 -15.13 0.95 -2.14
CA SER A 167 -15.27 -0.03 -1.06
C SER A 167 -16.55 -0.85 -1.22
N LYS A 168 -17.69 -0.17 -1.44
CA LYS A 168 -18.99 -0.83 -1.66
C LYS A 168 -19.01 -1.68 -2.93
N SER A 169 -18.36 -1.21 -4.00
CA SER A 169 -18.27 -1.95 -5.25
C SER A 169 -17.50 -3.26 -5.08
N LEU A 170 -16.35 -3.22 -4.40
CA LEU A 170 -15.56 -4.42 -4.09
C LEU A 170 -16.29 -5.37 -3.14
N GLU A 171 -16.95 -4.85 -2.10
CA GLU A 171 -17.73 -5.67 -1.16
C GLU A 171 -18.84 -6.42 -1.87
N GLY A 172 -19.63 -5.72 -2.68
CA GLY A 172 -20.69 -6.32 -3.49
C GLY A 172 -20.13 -7.35 -4.45
N PHE A 173 -19.07 -7.01 -5.18
CA PHE A 173 -18.44 -7.90 -6.15
C PHE A 173 -17.94 -9.20 -5.49
N PHE A 174 -17.24 -9.12 -4.36
CA PHE A 174 -16.75 -10.30 -3.66
C PHE A 174 -17.89 -11.17 -3.14
N ASN A 175 -18.90 -10.57 -2.51
CA ASN A 175 -20.04 -11.32 -1.98
C ASN A 175 -20.85 -12.00 -3.10
N ASP A 176 -21.04 -11.35 -4.25
CA ASP A 176 -21.71 -11.93 -5.42
C ASP A 176 -20.93 -13.12 -6.02
N HIS A 177 -19.61 -13.16 -5.81
CA HIS A 177 -18.73 -14.26 -6.22
C HIS A 177 -18.45 -15.28 -5.09
N GLY A 178 -19.21 -15.22 -3.99
CA GLY A 178 -19.11 -16.17 -2.88
C GLY A 178 -17.89 -15.98 -1.99
N ILE A 179 -17.21 -14.83 -2.08
CA ILE A 179 -16.12 -14.42 -1.18
C ILE A 179 -16.72 -13.52 -0.12
N LYS A 180 -16.76 -14.00 1.12
CA LYS A 180 -17.32 -13.24 2.23
C LYS A 180 -16.43 -12.04 2.55
N ALA A 181 -16.94 -10.85 2.27
CA ALA A 181 -16.26 -9.58 2.50
C ALA A 181 -17.18 -8.59 3.22
N SER A 182 -16.60 -7.76 4.09
CA SER A 182 -17.32 -6.68 4.78
C SER A 182 -16.48 -5.42 4.90
N LEU A 183 -17.15 -4.25 4.90
CA LEU A 183 -16.49 -2.97 5.18
C LEU A 183 -16.05 -2.87 6.65
N MET A 184 -14.91 -2.22 6.89
CA MET A 184 -14.42 -1.92 8.24
C MET A 184 -13.72 -0.56 8.30
N ASP A 185 -13.87 0.13 9.43
CA ASP A 185 -13.12 1.34 9.76
C ASP A 185 -11.90 1.01 10.64
N GLY A 186 -10.81 1.78 10.51
CA GLY A 186 -9.76 1.84 11.55
C GLY A 186 -8.59 0.86 11.40
N PHE A 187 -8.37 0.30 10.22
CA PHE A 187 -7.13 -0.39 9.82
C PHE A 187 -6.44 0.38 8.69
N GLY A 188 -5.12 0.24 8.51
CA GLY A 188 -4.34 1.09 7.63
C GLY A 188 -3.12 0.39 7.04
N SER A 189 -2.92 0.57 5.73
CA SER A 189 -1.77 0.10 4.95
C SER A 189 -1.52 1.13 3.83
N ASP A 190 -0.75 0.80 2.79
CA ASP A 190 -0.32 1.71 1.72
C ASP A 190 -1.44 2.50 1.02
N HIS A 191 -2.68 2.00 1.02
CA HIS A 191 -3.86 2.73 0.51
C HIS A 191 -4.03 4.12 1.15
N ILE A 192 -3.65 4.29 2.42
CA ILE A 192 -3.76 5.58 3.11
C ILE A 192 -2.94 6.66 2.40
N SER A 193 -1.78 6.31 1.83
CA SER A 193 -0.95 7.27 1.10
C SER A 193 -1.69 7.86 -0.11
N TYR A 194 -2.59 7.09 -0.73
CA TYR A 194 -3.49 7.53 -1.80
C TYR A 194 -4.64 8.39 -1.26
N ASN A 195 -5.28 7.96 -0.17
CA ASN A 195 -6.36 8.71 0.46
C ASN A 195 -5.90 10.10 0.96
N GLU A 196 -4.68 10.20 1.51
CA GLU A 196 -4.05 11.46 1.94
C GLU A 196 -3.89 12.45 0.77
N LYS A 197 -3.93 11.97 -0.48
CA LYS A 197 -3.91 12.78 -1.71
C LYS A 197 -5.27 12.87 -2.42
N SER A 198 -6.34 12.48 -1.73
CA SER A 198 -7.71 12.41 -2.26
C SER A 198 -7.86 11.49 -3.48
N ILE A 199 -7.01 10.47 -3.58
CA ILE A 199 -7.17 9.39 -4.55
C ILE A 199 -7.92 8.25 -3.85
N PRO A 200 -9.08 7.78 -4.36
CA PRO A 200 -9.79 6.65 -3.79
C PRO A 200 -8.86 5.44 -3.68
N GLY A 201 -8.69 4.94 -2.47
CA GLY A 201 -7.72 3.91 -2.12
C GLY A 201 -8.28 3.00 -1.05
N VAL A 202 -8.23 1.70 -1.31
CA VAL A 202 -8.71 0.68 -0.37
C VAL A 202 -7.63 -0.35 -0.10
N THR A 203 -7.63 -0.93 1.09
CA THR A 203 -6.94 -2.17 1.40
C THR A 203 -7.91 -3.31 1.53
N ILE A 204 -7.57 -4.44 0.91
CA ILE A 204 -8.18 -5.74 1.13
C ILE A 204 -7.25 -6.52 2.05
N GLY A 205 -7.79 -7.07 3.14
CA GLY A 205 -7.06 -7.91 4.07
C GLY A 205 -7.95 -8.92 4.78
N LYS A 206 -7.36 -9.74 5.64
CA LYS A 206 -8.09 -10.74 6.42
C LYS A 206 -8.42 -10.21 7.82
N SER A 207 -9.58 -10.56 8.34
CA SER A 207 -10.00 -10.16 9.69
C SER A 207 -9.20 -10.83 10.79
N GLU A 208 -8.60 -11.99 10.51
CA GLU A 208 -7.72 -12.67 11.44
C GLU A 208 -6.25 -12.32 11.17
N VAL A 209 -5.63 -11.72 12.17
CA VAL A 209 -4.26 -11.18 12.11
C VAL A 209 -3.42 -11.64 13.30
N SER A 210 -3.88 -12.60 14.12
CA SER A 210 -3.20 -12.99 15.36
C SER A 210 -1.72 -13.39 15.20
N ASN A 211 -1.33 -13.93 14.05
CA ASN A 211 0.03 -14.37 13.78
C ASN A 211 0.85 -13.40 12.92
N ILE A 212 0.27 -12.30 12.40
CA ILE A 212 1.08 -11.29 11.70
C ILE A 212 2.07 -10.68 12.68
N HIS A 213 3.16 -10.10 12.16
CA HIS A 213 4.25 -9.55 12.98
C HIS A 213 4.83 -10.55 14.00
N SER A 214 4.72 -11.86 13.73
CA SER A 214 5.22 -12.92 14.60
C SER A 214 6.08 -13.93 13.84
N ILE A 215 6.88 -14.71 14.58
CA ILE A 215 7.67 -15.83 14.01
C ILE A 215 6.79 -16.99 13.49
N MET A 216 5.49 -16.93 13.78
CA MET A 216 4.49 -17.89 13.31
C MET A 216 3.86 -17.46 11.98
N ASP A 217 4.12 -16.23 11.51
CA ASP A 217 3.80 -15.88 10.13
C ASP A 217 4.73 -16.64 9.18
N ARG A 218 4.23 -17.76 8.68
CA ARG A 218 4.96 -18.79 7.95
C ARG A 218 4.12 -19.29 6.78
N PRO A 219 4.72 -19.97 5.78
CA PRO A 219 4.00 -20.45 4.62
C PRO A 219 2.79 -21.35 4.94
N ASP A 220 2.81 -22.09 6.06
CA ASP A 220 1.70 -22.94 6.51
C ASP A 220 0.50 -22.15 7.10
N TYR A 221 0.70 -20.88 7.46
CA TYR A 221 -0.36 -19.95 7.85
C TYR A 221 -1.20 -19.46 6.65
N VAL A 222 -0.66 -19.61 5.43
CA VAL A 222 -1.31 -19.21 4.19
C VAL A 222 -2.23 -20.32 3.65
N ASP A 223 -3.42 -19.95 3.23
CA ASP A 223 -4.28 -20.83 2.41
C ASP A 223 -4.12 -20.46 0.94
N TYR A 224 -3.27 -21.20 0.24
CA TYR A 224 -2.95 -20.95 -1.17
C TYR A 224 -4.17 -21.04 -2.10
N LYS A 225 -5.19 -21.84 -1.75
CA LYS A 225 -6.39 -21.96 -2.57
C LYS A 225 -7.27 -20.73 -2.40
N GLN A 226 -7.45 -20.26 -1.17
CA GLN A 226 -8.15 -19.01 -0.92
C GLN A 226 -7.40 -17.82 -1.53
N LEU A 227 -6.07 -17.78 -1.42
CA LEU A 227 -5.24 -16.75 -2.02
C LEU A 227 -5.40 -16.69 -3.56
N ALA A 228 -5.40 -17.84 -4.22
CA ALA A 228 -5.69 -17.91 -5.65
C ALA A 228 -7.10 -17.39 -5.96
N ASN A 229 -8.11 -17.85 -5.21
CA ASN A 229 -9.51 -17.44 -5.43
C ASN A 229 -9.71 -15.92 -5.28
N ILE A 230 -9.15 -15.29 -4.24
CA ILE A 230 -9.27 -13.83 -4.06
C ILE A 230 -8.50 -13.08 -5.14
N THR A 231 -7.34 -13.58 -5.56
CA THR A 231 -6.55 -12.99 -6.65
C THR A 231 -7.32 -13.02 -7.96
N ASP A 232 -7.96 -14.14 -8.28
CA ASP A 232 -8.81 -14.28 -9.47
C ASP A 232 -10.03 -13.35 -9.39
N ALA A 233 -10.63 -13.18 -8.21
CA ALA A 233 -11.72 -12.23 -8.01
C ALA A 233 -11.28 -10.78 -8.22
N ILE A 234 -10.09 -10.39 -7.73
CA ILE A 234 -9.53 -9.05 -7.97
C ILE A 234 -9.26 -8.85 -9.46
N PHE A 235 -8.69 -9.85 -10.14
CA PHE A 235 -8.53 -9.82 -11.60
C PHE A 235 -9.87 -9.56 -12.30
N ASN A 236 -10.90 -10.33 -11.95
CA ASN A 236 -12.24 -10.21 -12.55
C ASN A 236 -12.89 -8.86 -12.24
N PHE A 237 -12.67 -8.31 -11.05
CA PHE A 237 -13.12 -6.97 -10.69
C PHE A 237 -12.46 -5.92 -11.59
N VAL A 238 -11.13 -5.96 -11.72
CA VAL A 238 -10.35 -5.01 -12.55
C VAL A 238 -10.84 -5.03 -14.00
N ILE A 239 -10.98 -6.21 -14.61
CA ILE A 239 -11.46 -6.30 -16.00
C ILE A 239 -12.91 -5.82 -16.16
N SER A 240 -13.77 -5.99 -15.13
CA SER A 240 -15.15 -5.50 -15.20
C SER A 240 -15.23 -3.97 -15.24
N GLN A 241 -14.20 -3.26 -14.76
CA GLN A 241 -14.14 -1.80 -14.81
C GLN A 241 -13.84 -1.25 -16.21
N ASN A 242 -13.38 -2.09 -17.15
CA ASN A 242 -13.11 -1.66 -18.53
C ASN A 242 -14.35 -1.11 -19.28
N SER A 243 -15.56 -1.37 -18.78
CA SER A 243 -16.81 -0.87 -19.38
C SER A 243 -17.21 0.53 -18.87
N GLY A 244 -16.25 1.35 -18.43
CA GLY A 244 -16.49 2.71 -17.92
C GLY A 244 -16.80 2.80 -16.42
N GLY A 245 -16.52 1.74 -15.65
CA GLY A 245 -16.77 1.70 -14.21
C GLY A 245 -15.86 2.64 -13.41
N ILE A 246 -14.66 2.91 -13.91
CA ILE A 246 -13.61 3.66 -13.20
C ILE A 246 -14.10 5.06 -12.82
N ASP A 247 -14.81 5.77 -13.70
CA ASP A 247 -15.31 7.12 -13.42
C ASP A 247 -16.29 7.15 -12.25
N ALA A 248 -17.12 6.12 -12.09
CA ALA A 248 -18.06 6.03 -10.98
C ALA A 248 -17.35 5.72 -9.66
N LEU A 249 -16.18 5.08 -9.73
CA LEU A 249 -15.35 4.75 -8.56
C LEU A 249 -14.36 5.86 -8.21
N SER A 250 -13.99 6.71 -9.19
CA SER A 250 -12.99 7.77 -9.03
C SER A 250 -13.60 9.17 -8.84
N ASN A 251 -14.82 9.43 -9.34
CA ASN A 251 -15.49 10.73 -9.19
C ASN A 251 -16.30 10.81 -7.90
N GLU A 252 -15.63 11.11 -6.81
CA GLU A 252 -16.23 11.81 -5.69
C GLU A 252 -15.67 13.23 -5.62
N GLN A 253 -16.21 14.16 -6.43
CA GLN A 253 -15.96 15.58 -6.20
C GLN A 253 -16.96 16.13 -5.18
N SER A 254 -16.41 16.78 -4.14
CA SER A 254 -17.03 17.69 -3.16
C SER A 254 -17.52 17.11 -1.81
N ILE A 255 -16.59 16.64 -0.97
CA ILE A 255 -16.64 17.11 0.42
C ILE A 255 -16.20 18.59 0.36
N SER A 256 -17.14 19.46 0.67
CA SER A 256 -17.07 20.92 0.66
C SER A 256 -15.69 21.49 1.04
N GLU A 257 -15.31 22.60 0.40
CA GLU A 257 -14.19 23.50 0.76
C GLU A 257 -14.18 24.05 2.21
N ASN A 258 -14.90 23.46 3.16
CA ASN A 258 -14.96 23.87 4.56
C ASN A 258 -14.72 22.68 5.51
N ALA A 259 -13.54 22.05 5.42
CA ALA A 259 -13.01 21.19 6.49
C ALA A 259 -11.51 20.93 6.34
N ILE A 260 -10.68 21.95 6.14
CA ILE A 260 -9.26 21.84 6.49
C ILE A 260 -9.16 22.30 7.94
N PRO A 261 -8.82 21.44 8.92
CA PRO A 261 -8.34 21.92 10.19
C PRO A 261 -7.02 22.63 9.92
N GLU A 262 -7.00 23.97 10.05
CA GLU A 262 -5.76 24.73 10.18
C GLU A 262 -4.96 24.14 11.34
N THR A 263 -4.01 23.24 11.03
CA THR A 263 -2.82 22.86 11.85
C THR A 263 -2.03 21.74 11.16
N ALA A 264 -1.82 21.81 9.86
CA ALA A 264 -0.60 21.26 9.27
C ALA A 264 0.50 22.33 9.40
N PRO A 265 1.73 21.99 9.83
CA PRO A 265 2.82 22.97 9.84
C PRO A 265 3.02 23.49 8.42
N GLN A 266 2.71 24.76 8.19
CA GLN A 266 3.04 25.44 6.95
C GLN A 266 4.57 25.53 6.87
N MET A 267 5.15 24.84 5.88
CA MET A 267 6.54 25.08 5.47
C MET A 267 6.67 26.55 5.06
N ALA A 268 7.77 27.19 5.45
CA ALA A 268 7.98 28.60 5.18
C ALA A 268 7.99 28.84 3.66
N GLU A 269 7.48 29.98 3.18
CA GLU A 269 7.50 30.35 1.74
C GLU A 269 8.90 30.27 1.14
N ASP A 270 9.92 30.53 1.96
CA ASP A 270 11.33 30.41 1.59
C ASP A 270 11.73 28.93 1.36
N GLU A 271 11.21 27.98 2.14
CA GLU A 271 11.44 26.53 1.95
C GLU A 271 10.69 25.99 0.73
N ILE A 272 9.49 26.50 0.44
CA ILE A 272 8.73 26.14 -0.78
C ILE A 272 9.43 26.68 -2.03
N THR A 273 9.95 27.90 -1.95
CA THR A 273 10.70 28.53 -3.05
C THR A 273 12.03 27.84 -3.29
N GLU A 274 12.73 27.46 -2.22
CA GLU A 274 13.98 26.70 -2.29
C GLU A 274 13.75 25.27 -2.78
N MET A 275 12.64 24.63 -2.39
CA MET A 275 12.24 23.32 -2.88
C MET A 275 11.78 23.35 -4.35
N HIS A 276 11.05 24.36 -4.80
CA HIS A 276 10.73 24.55 -6.22
C HIS A 276 11.98 24.83 -7.05
N LYS A 277 12.90 25.64 -6.53
CA LYS A 277 14.18 25.91 -7.19
C LYS A 277 15.05 24.66 -7.24
N LEU A 278 15.10 23.86 -6.17
CA LEU A 278 15.77 22.58 -6.12
C LEU A 278 15.09 21.56 -7.05
N THR A 279 13.77 21.60 -7.18
CA THR A 279 12.99 20.76 -8.11
C THR A 279 13.29 21.12 -9.56
N GLU A 280 13.36 22.40 -9.90
CA GLU A 280 13.72 22.86 -11.25
C GLU A 280 15.22 22.68 -11.55
N GLU A 281 16.10 22.81 -10.55
CA GLU A 281 17.53 22.47 -10.66
C GLU A 281 17.74 20.95 -10.79
N ILE A 282 16.94 20.13 -10.10
CA ILE A 282 16.90 18.68 -10.25
C ILE A 282 16.36 18.31 -11.64
N LYS A 283 15.29 18.94 -12.14
CA LYS A 283 14.79 18.75 -13.52
C LYS A 283 15.82 19.18 -14.59
N ALA A 284 16.58 20.25 -14.35
CA ALA A 284 17.60 20.75 -15.27
C ALA A 284 18.89 19.92 -15.24
N ARG A 285 19.20 19.30 -14.10
CA ARG A 285 20.36 18.40 -13.90
C ARG A 285 20.05 16.96 -14.29
N LEU A 286 18.79 16.54 -14.13
CA LEU A 286 18.21 15.30 -14.63
C LEU A 286 17.65 15.54 -16.04
N ASN A 287 18.54 15.72 -17.01
CA ASN A 287 18.18 15.57 -18.41
C ASN A 287 17.65 14.13 -18.58
N PHE A 288 16.32 13.94 -18.58
CA PHE A 288 15.56 12.67 -18.52
C PHE A 288 15.95 11.64 -19.62
N LYS A 289 17.19 11.16 -19.57
CA LYS A 289 17.84 10.28 -20.55
C LYS A 289 18.79 9.25 -19.94
N GLU A 290 18.80 9.06 -18.62
CA GLU A 290 19.55 7.94 -18.03
C GLU A 290 18.58 6.90 -17.45
N TYR A 291 18.00 6.14 -18.38
CA TYR A 291 17.37 4.85 -18.14
C TYR A 291 18.46 3.79 -17.94
N GLY A 292 18.45 3.10 -16.81
CA GLY A 292 19.07 1.78 -16.71
C GLY A 292 18.21 0.75 -17.44
N MET A 293 18.38 0.62 -18.76
CA MET A 293 17.84 -0.51 -19.51
C MET A 293 18.58 -1.79 -19.07
N TYR A 294 17.86 -2.74 -18.47
CA TYR A 294 18.26 -4.15 -18.53
C TYR A 294 17.48 -4.79 -19.68
N GLU A 295 18.19 -5.12 -20.75
CA GLU A 295 17.66 -5.85 -21.89
C GLU A 295 17.55 -7.33 -21.52
N TRP A 296 16.33 -7.85 -21.45
CA TRP A 296 16.09 -9.27 -21.76
C TRP A 296 14.89 -9.39 -22.70
N LYS A 297 15.16 -9.92 -23.89
CA LYS A 297 14.24 -10.00 -25.03
C LYS A 297 13.02 -10.86 -24.70
N SER A 298 11.87 -10.20 -24.60
CA SER A 298 10.58 -10.75 -25.02
C SER A 298 9.67 -9.59 -25.38
N ASN A 299 9.14 -9.59 -26.60
CA ASN A 299 8.16 -8.60 -27.07
C ASN A 299 7.02 -8.50 -26.05
N ARG A 300 6.65 -7.27 -25.63
CA ARG A 300 5.31 -6.78 -25.22
C ARG A 300 5.35 -5.86 -23.97
N ASN A 301 5.10 -4.57 -24.19
CA ASN A 301 4.45 -3.50 -23.38
C ASN A 301 4.38 -3.51 -21.83
N LEU A 302 5.20 -4.26 -21.08
CA LEU A 302 5.33 -4.10 -19.62
C LEU A 302 6.57 -3.26 -19.30
N PHE A 303 6.39 -2.15 -18.58
CA PHE A 303 7.49 -1.28 -18.15
C PHE A 303 7.73 -1.48 -16.66
N VAL A 304 8.98 -1.73 -16.25
CA VAL A 304 9.37 -1.87 -14.84
C VAL A 304 10.34 -0.75 -14.47
N TYR A 305 10.12 -0.08 -13.34
CA TYR A 305 11.00 0.94 -12.80
C TYR A 305 11.24 0.77 -11.29
N GLN A 306 12.35 1.35 -10.83
CA GLN A 306 12.72 1.41 -9.42
C GLN A 306 12.70 2.87 -8.94
N ASP A 307 11.92 3.14 -7.91
CA ASP A 307 11.84 4.43 -7.25
C ASP A 307 12.63 4.37 -5.94
N HIS A 308 13.60 5.28 -5.76
CA HIS A 308 14.51 5.29 -4.60
C HIS A 308 14.05 6.31 -3.57
N PHE A 309 13.92 5.88 -2.33
CA PHE A 309 13.58 6.78 -1.23
C PHE A 309 14.45 6.49 0.00
N LYS A 310 14.61 7.51 0.85
CA LYS A 310 15.36 7.43 2.10
C LYS A 310 14.43 7.63 3.27
N PHE A 311 14.58 6.80 4.29
CA PHE A 311 13.79 6.87 5.51
C PHE A 311 14.63 6.45 6.71
N GLU A 312 14.14 6.78 7.90
CA GLU A 312 14.80 6.42 9.15
C GLU A 312 14.20 5.13 9.70
N THR A 313 15.08 4.21 10.12
CA THR A 313 14.74 2.96 10.78
C THR A 313 15.31 2.97 12.19
N VAL A 314 14.61 2.28 13.10
CA VAL A 314 15.03 2.16 14.50
C VAL A 314 15.45 0.72 14.76
N GLU A 315 16.73 0.49 15.02
CA GLU A 315 17.23 -0.81 15.47
C GLU A 315 17.38 -0.83 16.99
N ALA A 316 16.95 -1.91 17.64
CA ALA A 316 17.21 -2.13 19.06
C ALA A 316 18.72 -2.31 19.27
N ALA A 317 19.33 -1.47 20.11
CA ALA A 317 20.72 -1.64 20.50
C ALA A 317 20.78 -2.66 21.65
N GLY A 318 21.56 -3.73 21.44
CA GLY A 318 21.71 -4.85 22.39
C GLY A 318 22.25 -4.48 23.77
#